data_AF-A0A0T5Z5N3-F1
#
_entry.id   AF-A0A0T5Z5N3-F1
#
_cell.length_a   1.000
_cell.length_b   1.000
_cell.length_c   1.000
_cell.angle_alpha   90.00
_cell.angle_beta   90.00
_cell.angle_gamma   90.00
#
_symmetry.space_group_name_H-M   'P 1'
#
loop_
_entity.id
_entity.type
_entity.pdbx_description
1 polymer ?
#
loop_
_entity_poly.entity_id
_entity_poly.type
_entity_poly.pdbx_seq_one_letter_code
_entity_poly.pdbx_strand_id
1 'polypeptide(L)'
;MPKIEFDFQPLDQALQADTFPFAKFQTTLKQGTALIQEKYHKGVAIDQLVRARARLIDELLVRAWRHHFSDASGVVLVAVGGYGRGELHPASDIDLMLLLENEAAFEQQREPLEAFLTALWDIGLEVGQSVRTITDCVREAEQDITVATNIMESRLLTGPLALFESMREATGPDRIWNSREFFEAKWKEQQARHAKYEDSVSNLEPNIKEGPGGLRDIQMIGWVVKRHFRAETLQDLVLHEFLTLDEYNTLIEGQNFLWRVRFALHTLTGRAGDRLLFEHQRALAAEFGYDDDSANLAVEQFMQLYYRTVMELSRLNEMLLQLFQEAILLKNRLDEPVQLNRRFQQRNGFLEASSPEIFKHTPIALLELFLTLQQHAELKGVRARTIRLIRDHCHLIDDAFRQDIQATSLFMEILRQPEGITEQLRRMNRYGVLAAYIPAFANIVGRMQYDLFHVYTVDEHTLMVIRNLRRLAVPSHNHEYPLCSQLQQNLPKQELIYLAALFHDIAKGRGGNHSELGQEDALEFCRRHHLSEYDSRLVAWLVRRHLLMSMTAQRKDISDPEVIQAFAEQVVELNRLDYLYLLTVADS
;
A
#
# COMPACT_ATOMS: atom_id res chain seq x y z
N MET A 1 1.60 -21.22 -21.40
CA MET A 1 0.45 -20.66 -22.15
C MET A 1 0.97 -19.96 -23.40
N PRO A 2 0.22 -19.97 -24.52
CA PRO A 2 0.67 -19.34 -25.76
C PRO A 2 0.76 -17.81 -25.59
N LYS A 3 1.82 -17.21 -26.14
CA LYS A 3 2.00 -15.76 -26.15
C LYS A 3 0.90 -15.12 -27.00
N ILE A 4 0.46 -13.91 -26.62
CA ILE A 4 -0.37 -13.09 -27.53
C ILE A 4 0.51 -12.76 -28.74
N GLU A 5 0.03 -13.16 -29.92
CA GLU A 5 0.67 -12.94 -31.22
C GLU A 5 -0.06 -11.82 -31.96
N PHE A 6 0.72 -10.96 -32.62
CA PHE A 6 0.23 -9.86 -33.43
C PHE A 6 0.62 -10.11 -34.89
N ASP A 7 -0.25 -9.76 -35.82
CA ASP A 7 0.05 -9.85 -37.25
C ASP A 7 0.73 -8.56 -37.72
N PHE A 8 2.03 -8.66 -38.01
CA PHE A 8 2.82 -7.57 -38.57
C PHE A 8 3.04 -7.68 -40.08
N GLN A 9 2.58 -8.75 -40.74
CA GLN A 9 2.83 -8.96 -42.17
C GLN A 9 2.37 -7.79 -43.05
N PRO A 10 1.18 -7.18 -42.84
CA PRO A 10 0.75 -6.05 -43.64
C PRO A 10 1.64 -4.80 -43.48
N LEU A 11 2.23 -4.63 -42.30
CA LEU A 11 3.16 -3.53 -42.01
C LEU A 11 4.53 -3.82 -42.64
N ASP A 12 5.03 -5.04 -42.49
CA ASP A 12 6.31 -5.47 -43.06
C ASP A 12 6.33 -5.36 -44.59
N GLN A 13 5.21 -5.67 -45.25
CA GLN A 13 5.06 -5.47 -46.70
C GLN A 13 5.08 -3.98 -47.09
N ALA A 14 4.44 -3.11 -46.30
CA ALA A 14 4.39 -1.69 -46.59
C ALA A 14 5.75 -1.00 -46.38
N LEU A 15 6.57 -1.51 -45.46
CA LEU A 15 7.93 -1.04 -45.20
C LEU A 15 8.94 -1.36 -46.32
N GLN A 16 8.55 -2.16 -47.32
CA GLN A 16 9.37 -2.40 -48.52
C GLN A 16 9.36 -1.23 -49.51
N ALA A 17 8.43 -0.28 -49.34
CA ALA A 17 8.41 0.95 -50.12
C ALA A 17 9.40 1.99 -49.56
N ASP A 18 9.86 2.90 -50.42
CA ASP A 18 10.77 4.00 -50.02
C ASP A 18 10.12 5.00 -49.06
N THR A 19 8.79 5.07 -49.01
CA THR A 19 8.05 6.01 -48.16
C THR A 19 7.60 5.38 -46.84
N PHE A 20 7.73 6.12 -45.75
CA PHE A 20 7.31 5.66 -44.43
C PHE A 20 5.79 5.42 -44.36
N PRO A 21 5.31 4.19 -44.04
CA PRO A 21 3.90 3.82 -44.19
C PRO A 21 3.04 4.19 -42.96
N PHE A 22 2.89 5.48 -42.65
CA PHE A 22 2.19 5.99 -41.44
C PHE A 22 0.84 5.30 -41.16
N ALA A 23 -0.03 5.21 -42.17
CA ALA A 23 -1.36 4.63 -42.02
C ALA A 23 -1.33 3.15 -41.62
N LYS A 24 -0.29 2.40 -42.02
CA LYS A 24 -0.13 0.99 -41.65
C LYS A 24 0.37 0.83 -40.22
N PHE A 25 1.27 1.69 -39.75
CA PHE A 25 1.64 1.74 -38.34
C PHE A 25 0.42 2.04 -37.45
N GLN A 26 -0.34 3.09 -37.76
CA GLN A 26 -1.56 3.44 -37.03
C GLN A 26 -2.58 2.29 -37.01
N THR A 27 -2.80 1.64 -38.16
CA THR A 27 -3.71 0.50 -38.26
C THR A 27 -3.24 -0.68 -37.40
N THR A 28 -1.94 -1.00 -37.45
CA THR A 28 -1.35 -2.11 -36.68
C THR A 28 -1.43 -1.84 -35.18
N LEU A 29 -1.12 -0.61 -34.74
CA LEU A 29 -1.25 -0.19 -33.34
C LEU A 29 -2.70 -0.31 -32.85
N LYS A 30 -3.66 0.13 -33.65
CA LYS A 30 -5.10 0.05 -33.32
C LYS A 30 -5.56 -1.40 -33.22
N GLN A 31 -5.18 -2.26 -34.17
CA GLN A 31 -5.53 -3.68 -34.18
C GLN A 31 -4.92 -4.43 -33.00
N GLY A 32 -3.62 -4.20 -32.71
CA GLY A 32 -2.94 -4.80 -31.58
C GLY A 32 -3.54 -4.36 -30.23
N THR A 33 -3.89 -3.08 -30.10
CA THR A 33 -4.58 -2.56 -28.90
C THR A 33 -5.96 -3.21 -28.72
N ALA A 34 -6.75 -3.30 -29.80
CA ALA A 34 -8.05 -3.97 -29.76
C ALA A 34 -7.94 -5.46 -29.40
N LEU A 35 -6.92 -6.16 -29.91
CA LEU A 35 -6.66 -7.56 -29.56
C LEU A 35 -6.33 -7.71 -28.06
N ILE A 36 -5.48 -6.84 -27.50
CA ILE A 36 -5.16 -6.89 -26.06
C ILE A 36 -6.43 -6.67 -25.23
N GLN A 37 -7.27 -5.70 -25.62
CA GLN A 37 -8.53 -5.44 -24.93
C GLN A 37 -9.50 -6.63 -25.07
N GLU A 38 -9.59 -7.28 -26.22
CA GLU A 38 -10.38 -8.49 -26.40
C GLU A 38 -9.89 -9.63 -25.48
N LYS A 39 -8.57 -9.81 -25.38
CA LYS A 39 -7.96 -10.83 -24.50
C LYS A 39 -8.20 -10.54 -23.03
N TYR A 40 -8.21 -9.27 -22.63
CA TYR A 40 -8.59 -8.84 -21.30
C TYR A 40 -10.02 -9.28 -20.94
N HIS A 41 -11.00 -9.00 -21.81
CA HIS A 41 -12.39 -9.45 -21.61
C HIS A 41 -12.56 -10.98 -21.61
N LYS A 42 -11.63 -11.71 -22.22
CA LYS A 42 -11.57 -13.18 -22.19
C LYS A 42 -10.86 -13.75 -20.95
N GLY A 43 -10.45 -12.91 -20.00
CA GLY A 43 -9.84 -13.35 -18.74
C GLY A 43 -8.39 -13.78 -18.85
N VAL A 44 -7.64 -13.32 -19.86
CA VAL A 44 -6.19 -13.56 -19.92
C VAL A 44 -5.50 -12.86 -18.74
N ALA A 45 -4.49 -13.53 -18.16
CA ALA A 45 -3.75 -13.01 -17.01
C ALA A 45 -3.11 -11.64 -17.31
N ILE A 46 -3.19 -10.74 -16.33
CA ILE A 46 -2.87 -9.32 -16.53
C ILE A 46 -1.39 -9.07 -16.83
N ASP A 47 -0.49 -9.83 -16.22
CA ASP A 47 0.94 -9.79 -16.47
C ASP A 47 1.26 -10.08 -17.95
N GLN A 48 0.51 -10.99 -18.57
CA GLN A 48 0.66 -11.30 -19.99
C GLN A 48 0.18 -10.14 -20.87
N LEU A 49 -0.90 -9.46 -20.49
CA LEU A 49 -1.47 -8.34 -21.24
C LEU A 49 -0.57 -7.10 -21.20
N VAL A 50 -0.07 -6.75 -20.01
CA VAL A 50 0.87 -5.64 -19.80
C VAL A 50 2.15 -5.88 -20.59
N ARG A 51 2.72 -7.09 -20.52
CA ARG A 51 3.92 -7.46 -21.30
C ARG A 51 3.64 -7.56 -22.80
N ALA A 52 2.44 -7.99 -23.21
CA ALA A 52 2.05 -8.01 -24.62
C ALA A 52 1.94 -6.61 -25.21
N ARG A 53 1.44 -5.64 -24.44
CA ARG A 53 1.43 -4.23 -24.87
C ARG A 53 2.85 -3.72 -25.07
N ALA A 54 3.76 -3.96 -24.12
CA ALA A 54 5.16 -3.58 -24.29
C ALA A 54 5.77 -4.20 -25.55
N ARG A 55 5.55 -5.50 -25.81
CA ARG A 55 6.02 -6.18 -27.03
C ARG A 55 5.42 -5.60 -28.32
N LEU A 56 4.14 -5.23 -28.32
CA LEU A 56 3.53 -4.57 -29.48
C LEU A 56 4.27 -3.26 -29.81
N ILE A 57 4.55 -2.45 -28.80
CA ILE A 57 5.27 -1.18 -29.00
C ILE A 57 6.73 -1.43 -29.38
N ASP A 58 7.41 -2.42 -28.78
CA ASP A 58 8.78 -2.81 -29.17
C ASP A 58 8.86 -3.09 -30.67
N GLU A 59 7.95 -3.93 -31.20
CA GLU A 59 7.93 -4.35 -32.59
C GLU A 59 7.63 -3.20 -33.57
N LEU A 60 6.79 -2.23 -33.17
CA LEU A 60 6.53 -1.02 -33.94
C LEU A 60 7.76 -0.09 -33.92
N LEU A 61 8.34 0.16 -32.76
CA LEU A 61 9.51 1.04 -32.61
C LEU A 61 10.72 0.49 -33.37
N VAL A 62 11.01 -0.81 -33.28
CA VAL A 62 12.15 -1.42 -33.98
C VAL A 62 11.97 -1.37 -35.50
N ARG A 63 10.74 -1.52 -36.00
CA ARG A 63 10.44 -1.35 -37.44
C ARG A 63 10.58 0.08 -37.89
N ALA A 64 10.06 1.03 -37.14
CA ALA A 64 10.22 2.44 -37.42
C ALA A 64 11.71 2.82 -37.40
N TRP A 65 12.45 2.33 -36.39
CA TRP A 65 13.88 2.55 -36.26
C TRP A 65 14.67 2.12 -37.49
N ARG A 66 14.44 0.89 -37.98
CA ARG A 66 15.15 0.34 -39.16
C ARG A 66 14.87 1.09 -40.47
N HIS A 67 13.78 1.86 -40.54
CA HIS A 67 13.52 2.71 -41.69
C HIS A 67 14.37 4.00 -41.67
N HIS A 68 14.65 4.54 -40.48
CA HIS A 68 15.39 5.80 -40.32
C HIS A 68 16.89 5.60 -40.08
N PHE A 69 17.29 4.46 -39.52
CA PHE A 69 18.67 4.19 -39.13
C PHE A 69 19.20 2.91 -39.77
N SER A 70 20.47 2.96 -40.17
CA SER A 70 21.24 1.78 -40.55
C SER A 70 21.92 1.16 -39.32
N ASP A 71 22.29 -0.11 -39.38
CA ASP A 71 23.05 -0.76 -38.30
C ASP A 71 24.41 -0.08 -38.05
N ALA A 72 24.94 0.66 -39.03
CA ALA A 72 26.19 1.41 -38.93
C ALA A 72 26.05 2.81 -38.31
N SER A 73 24.82 3.26 -38.00
CA SER A 73 24.58 4.63 -37.51
C SER A 73 25.13 4.91 -36.11
N GLY A 74 25.54 3.88 -35.36
CA GLY A 74 26.16 4.06 -34.04
C GLY A 74 25.22 4.58 -32.94
N VAL A 75 23.89 4.52 -33.17
CA VAL A 75 22.86 4.96 -32.22
C VAL A 75 22.14 3.74 -31.64
N VAL A 76 21.83 3.80 -30.34
CA VAL A 76 21.05 2.77 -29.64
C VAL A 76 19.68 3.32 -29.26
N LEU A 77 18.64 2.54 -29.54
CA LEU A 77 17.30 2.79 -29.04
C LEU A 77 17.06 1.99 -27.76
N VAL A 78 16.76 2.71 -26.68
CA VAL A 78 16.60 2.14 -25.34
C VAL A 78 15.22 2.50 -24.78
N ALA A 79 14.48 1.52 -24.30
CA ALA A 79 13.28 1.74 -23.49
C ALA A 79 13.70 1.99 -22.04
N VAL A 80 13.07 2.94 -21.35
CA VAL A 80 13.43 3.29 -19.97
C VAL A 80 12.21 3.38 -19.05
N GLY A 81 12.44 3.47 -17.73
CA GLY A 81 11.35 3.59 -16.75
C GLY A 81 10.35 2.44 -16.76
N GLY A 82 9.05 2.75 -16.78
CA GLY A 82 7.98 1.75 -16.83
C GLY A 82 8.00 0.89 -18.10
N TYR A 83 8.29 1.53 -19.23
CA TYR A 83 8.39 0.85 -20.51
C TYR A 83 9.65 -0.03 -20.61
N GLY A 84 10.77 0.42 -20.04
CA GLY A 84 12.00 -0.36 -19.92
C GLY A 84 11.79 -1.67 -19.15
N ARG A 85 11.03 -1.64 -18.04
CA ARG A 85 10.61 -2.86 -17.30
C ARG A 85 9.64 -3.77 -18.07
N GLY A 86 9.08 -3.31 -19.19
CA GLY A 86 8.03 -4.03 -19.92
C GLY A 86 6.67 -3.97 -19.23
N GLU A 87 6.44 -2.98 -18.36
CA GLU A 87 5.24 -2.80 -17.56
C GLU A 87 4.31 -1.74 -18.18
N LEU A 88 3.89 -1.94 -19.42
CA LEU A 88 3.13 -0.95 -20.18
C LEU A 88 1.60 -1.15 -20.05
N HIS A 89 0.91 -0.24 -19.35
CA HIS A 89 -0.56 -0.21 -19.26
C HIS A 89 -1.20 0.58 -20.43
N PRO A 90 -2.53 0.47 -20.66
CA PRO A 90 -3.22 1.05 -21.81
C PRO A 90 -2.98 2.55 -22.04
N ALA A 91 -2.78 3.32 -20.98
CA ALA A 91 -2.49 4.76 -21.06
C ALA A 91 -1.13 5.11 -20.43
N SER A 92 -0.19 4.16 -20.34
CA SER A 92 1.17 4.45 -19.90
C SER A 92 1.98 5.14 -20.98
N ASP A 93 2.84 6.07 -20.54
CA ASP A 93 3.83 6.75 -21.36
C ASP A 93 4.84 5.75 -21.96
N ILE A 94 5.34 6.08 -23.16
CA ILE A 94 6.39 5.33 -23.84
C ILE A 94 7.69 6.13 -23.73
N ASP A 95 8.47 5.83 -22.70
CA ASP A 95 9.73 6.55 -22.44
C ASP A 95 10.92 5.91 -23.17
N LEU A 96 11.62 6.72 -23.95
CA LEU A 96 12.74 6.34 -24.80
C LEU A 96 14.00 7.14 -24.47
N MET A 97 15.14 6.46 -24.56
CA MET A 97 16.46 7.08 -24.58
C MET A 97 17.16 6.70 -25.88
N LEU A 98 17.54 7.72 -26.65
CA LEU A 98 18.36 7.60 -27.84
C LEU A 98 19.81 7.84 -27.41
N LEU A 99 20.57 6.76 -27.32
CA LEU A 99 21.92 6.76 -26.76
C LEU A 99 22.96 6.81 -27.89
N LEU A 100 23.89 7.75 -27.77
CA LEU A 100 24.99 7.95 -28.71
C LEU A 100 26.34 7.85 -27.99
N GLU A 101 27.40 7.61 -28.77
CA GLU A 101 28.75 7.52 -28.21
C GLU A 101 29.27 8.89 -27.72
N ASN A 102 29.05 9.95 -28.50
CA ASN A 102 29.57 11.29 -28.22
C ASN A 102 28.81 12.38 -29.00
N GLU A 103 29.15 13.65 -28.74
CA GLU A 103 28.52 14.82 -29.35
C GLU A 103 28.68 14.87 -30.88
N ALA A 104 29.80 14.38 -31.41
CA ALA A 104 30.01 14.35 -32.86
C ALA A 104 29.07 13.34 -33.53
N ALA A 105 28.79 12.20 -32.88
CA ALA A 105 27.78 11.25 -33.34
C ALA A 105 26.37 11.85 -33.28
N PHE A 106 26.08 12.70 -32.28
CA PHE A 106 24.81 13.42 -32.20
C PHE A 106 24.59 14.34 -33.40
N GLU A 107 25.57 15.20 -33.72
CA GLU A 107 25.47 16.10 -34.87
C GLU A 107 25.33 15.34 -36.21
N GLN A 108 26.00 14.19 -36.35
CA GLN A 108 25.88 13.34 -37.55
C GLN A 108 24.51 12.69 -37.70
N GLN A 109 23.82 12.40 -36.60
CA GLN A 109 22.56 11.66 -36.60
C GLN A 109 21.35 12.56 -36.35
N ARG A 110 21.54 13.88 -36.24
CA ARG A 110 20.49 14.84 -35.91
C ARG A 110 19.27 14.76 -36.81
N GLU A 111 19.46 14.80 -38.12
CA GLU A 111 18.35 14.72 -39.09
C GLU A 111 17.59 13.38 -39.00
N PRO A 112 18.25 12.20 -39.01
CA PRO A 112 17.58 10.92 -38.73
C PRO A 112 16.82 10.87 -37.40
N LEU A 113 17.39 11.44 -36.33
CA LEU A 113 16.76 11.49 -35.00
C LEU A 113 15.47 12.33 -35.03
N GLU A 114 15.52 13.53 -35.61
CA GLU A 114 14.36 14.41 -35.75
C GLU A 114 13.28 13.75 -36.62
N ALA A 115 13.66 13.12 -37.73
CA ALA A 115 12.73 12.41 -38.62
C ALA A 115 12.06 11.21 -37.92
N PHE A 116 12.83 10.41 -37.17
CA PHE A 116 12.31 9.27 -36.43
C PHE A 116 11.32 9.72 -35.34
N LEU A 117 11.68 10.72 -34.52
CA LEU A 117 10.81 11.23 -33.46
C LEU A 117 9.52 11.83 -34.01
N THR A 118 9.61 12.58 -35.13
CA THR A 118 8.44 13.09 -35.84
C THR A 118 7.55 11.95 -36.31
N ALA A 119 8.15 10.89 -36.87
CA ALA A 119 7.41 9.75 -37.35
C ALA A 119 6.66 9.00 -36.22
N LEU A 120 7.24 8.90 -35.02
CA LEU A 120 6.57 8.30 -33.86
C LEU A 120 5.32 9.08 -33.45
N TRP A 121 5.40 10.41 -33.46
CA TRP A 121 4.26 11.27 -33.15
C TRP A 121 3.15 11.13 -34.21
N ASP A 122 3.51 11.11 -35.49
CA ASP A 122 2.57 10.96 -36.60
C ASP A 122 1.84 9.60 -36.60
N ILE A 123 2.48 8.53 -36.12
CA ILE A 123 1.81 7.23 -35.95
C ILE A 123 0.94 7.14 -34.69
N GLY A 124 0.89 8.21 -33.90
CA GLY A 124 0.06 8.33 -32.70
C GLY A 124 0.69 7.76 -31.43
N LEU A 125 2.03 7.63 -31.37
CA LEU A 125 2.73 7.31 -30.14
C LEU A 125 3.14 8.60 -29.43
N GLU A 126 2.58 8.82 -28.24
CA GLU A 126 3.06 9.84 -27.32
C GLU A 126 4.30 9.30 -26.60
N VAL A 127 5.48 9.75 -27.04
CA VAL A 127 6.77 9.31 -26.49
C VAL A 127 7.38 10.40 -25.61
N GLY A 128 7.86 10.00 -24.44
CA GLY A 128 8.82 10.79 -23.68
C GLY A 128 10.21 10.43 -24.17
N GLN A 129 11.02 11.39 -24.62
CA GLN A 129 12.34 11.10 -25.18
C GLN A 129 13.47 11.86 -24.50
N SER A 130 14.63 11.22 -24.43
CA SER A 130 15.91 11.86 -24.15
C SER A 130 16.94 11.43 -25.17
N VAL A 131 17.77 12.36 -25.62
CA VAL A 131 18.93 12.07 -26.47
C VAL A 131 20.17 12.34 -25.64
N ARG A 132 21.02 11.32 -25.45
CA ARG A 132 22.12 11.38 -24.47
C ARG A 132 23.37 10.68 -24.99
N THR A 133 24.52 11.23 -24.63
CA THR A 133 25.78 10.49 -24.64
C THR A 133 25.96 9.71 -23.33
N ILE A 134 26.92 8.78 -23.24
CA ILE A 134 27.27 8.14 -21.97
C ILE A 134 27.63 9.19 -20.91
N THR A 135 28.38 10.22 -21.31
CA THR A 135 28.81 11.32 -20.42
C THR A 135 27.60 12.09 -19.87
N ASP A 136 26.59 12.35 -20.69
CA ASP A 136 25.34 12.98 -20.23
C ASP A 136 24.58 12.04 -19.28
N CYS A 137 24.48 10.75 -19.61
CA CYS A 137 23.85 9.77 -18.73
C CYS A 137 24.48 9.78 -17.33
N VAL A 138 25.81 9.78 -17.24
CA VAL A 138 26.53 9.87 -15.95
C VAL A 138 26.24 11.19 -15.26
N ARG A 139 26.45 12.33 -15.94
CA ARG A 139 26.29 13.67 -15.36
C ARG A 139 24.89 13.88 -14.78
N GLU A 140 23.85 13.56 -15.55
CA GLU A 140 22.47 13.76 -15.13
C GLU A 140 22.07 12.77 -14.03
N ALA A 141 22.53 11.51 -14.13
CA ALA A 141 22.22 10.50 -13.14
C ALA A 141 22.89 10.81 -11.80
N GLU A 142 24.13 11.32 -11.76
CA GLU A 142 24.81 11.73 -10.51
C GLU A 142 24.04 12.81 -9.75
N GLN A 143 23.36 13.70 -10.46
CA GLN A 143 22.65 14.85 -9.88
C GLN A 143 21.22 14.52 -9.44
N ASP A 144 20.57 13.55 -10.09
CA ASP A 144 19.17 13.19 -9.83
C ASP A 144 18.97 11.67 -9.75
N ILE A 145 18.58 11.21 -8.57
CA ILE A 145 18.27 9.80 -8.33
C ILE A 145 17.10 9.28 -9.19
N THR A 146 16.17 10.15 -9.60
CA THR A 146 15.07 9.80 -10.50
C THR A 146 15.62 9.41 -11.87
N VAL A 147 16.60 10.18 -12.38
CA VAL A 147 17.31 9.88 -13.63
C VAL A 147 18.13 8.59 -13.49
N ALA A 148 18.86 8.43 -12.38
CA ALA A 148 19.62 7.20 -12.12
C ALA A 148 18.71 5.96 -12.09
N THR A 149 17.53 6.08 -11.48
CA THR A 149 16.54 4.99 -11.42
C THR A 149 15.95 4.70 -12.80
N ASN A 150 15.59 5.73 -13.56
CA ASN A 150 15.07 5.60 -14.92
C ASN A 150 16.06 4.87 -15.84
N ILE A 151 17.36 5.22 -15.79
CA ILE A 151 18.44 4.55 -16.52
C ILE A 151 18.67 3.12 -16.02
N MET A 152 18.62 2.87 -14.71
CA MET A 152 18.75 1.52 -14.14
C MET A 152 17.64 0.58 -14.64
N GLU A 153 16.49 1.13 -15.01
CA GLU A 153 15.37 0.39 -15.57
C GLU A 153 15.41 0.28 -17.10
N SER A 154 16.55 0.59 -17.71
CA SER A 154 16.71 0.55 -19.15
C SER A 154 16.70 -0.87 -19.72
N ARG A 155 16.16 -0.99 -20.94
CA ARG A 155 16.16 -2.20 -21.74
C ARG A 155 16.49 -1.86 -23.18
N LEU A 156 17.47 -2.54 -23.74
CA LEU A 156 17.84 -2.42 -25.14
C LEU A 156 16.67 -2.85 -26.04
N LEU A 157 16.25 -1.97 -26.96
CA LEU A 157 15.31 -2.31 -28.03
C LEU A 157 16.07 -2.72 -29.30
N THR A 158 17.00 -1.89 -29.76
CA THR A 158 17.83 -2.17 -30.94
C THR A 158 19.06 -1.26 -30.99
N GLY A 159 20.06 -1.64 -31.79
CA GLY A 159 21.34 -0.94 -31.95
C GLY A 159 22.53 -1.64 -31.30
N PRO A 160 23.71 -1.00 -31.27
CA PRO A 160 24.94 -1.62 -30.77
C PRO A 160 24.89 -1.98 -29.27
N LEU A 161 24.87 -3.28 -28.95
CA LEU A 161 24.84 -3.80 -27.57
C LEU A 161 26.02 -3.28 -26.72
N ALA A 162 27.21 -3.15 -27.31
CA ALA A 162 28.40 -2.68 -26.60
C ALA A 162 28.26 -1.25 -26.05
N LEU A 163 27.56 -0.37 -26.78
CA LEU A 163 27.30 1.01 -26.34
C LEU A 163 26.28 1.03 -25.18
N PHE A 164 25.25 0.18 -25.26
CA PHE A 164 24.28 0.01 -24.17
C PHE A 164 24.93 -0.51 -22.88
N GLU A 165 25.75 -1.56 -22.96
CA GLU A 165 26.43 -2.12 -21.78
C GLU A 165 27.46 -1.15 -21.20
N SER A 166 28.18 -0.40 -22.05
CA SER A 166 29.07 0.68 -21.59
C SER A 166 28.32 1.73 -20.77
N MET A 167 27.11 2.10 -21.19
CA MET A 167 26.25 3.04 -20.44
C MET A 167 25.79 2.44 -19.11
N ARG A 168 25.38 1.16 -19.07
CA ARG A 168 24.98 0.46 -17.83
C ARG A 168 26.14 0.38 -16.84
N GLU A 169 27.34 0.08 -17.31
CA GLU A 169 28.54 0.02 -16.48
C GLU A 169 28.91 1.41 -15.93
N ALA A 170 28.90 2.44 -16.78
CA ALA A 170 29.23 3.81 -16.40
C ALA A 170 28.25 4.41 -15.38
N THR A 171 26.98 4.00 -15.41
CA THR A 171 25.92 4.46 -14.48
C THR A 171 25.64 3.47 -13.34
N GLY A 172 26.44 2.40 -13.25
CA GLY A 172 26.31 1.35 -12.25
C GLY A 172 26.68 1.77 -10.83
N PRO A 173 26.37 0.94 -9.82
CA PRO A 173 26.61 1.23 -8.41
C PRO A 173 28.09 1.38 -8.01
N ASP A 174 29.02 0.94 -8.85
CA ASP A 174 30.47 1.10 -8.63
C ASP A 174 30.98 2.50 -9.02
N ARG A 175 30.17 3.28 -9.73
CA ARG A 175 30.53 4.60 -10.28
C ARG A 175 29.76 5.72 -9.64
N ILE A 176 28.44 5.60 -9.62
CA ILE A 176 27.51 6.62 -9.12
C ILE A 176 26.57 5.96 -8.12
N TRP A 177 25.96 6.71 -7.20
CA TRP A 177 24.94 6.21 -6.26
C TRP A 177 25.22 4.79 -5.75
N ASN A 178 26.24 4.66 -4.91
CA ASN A 178 26.54 3.36 -4.31
C ASN A 178 25.32 2.87 -3.50
N SER A 179 25.29 1.58 -3.13
CA SER A 179 24.08 0.99 -2.51
C SER A 179 23.58 1.76 -1.29
N ARG A 180 24.48 2.35 -0.50
CA ARG A 180 24.13 3.15 0.68
C ARG A 180 23.44 4.45 0.31
N GLU A 181 24.08 5.25 -0.54
CA GLU A 181 23.55 6.56 -0.97
C GLU A 181 22.20 6.39 -1.69
N PHE A 182 22.12 5.40 -2.58
CA PHE A 182 20.91 5.10 -3.33
C PHE A 182 19.75 4.73 -2.40
N PHE A 183 20.00 3.82 -1.45
CA PHE A 183 18.98 3.37 -0.51
C PHE A 183 18.51 4.51 0.41
N GLU A 184 19.43 5.28 1.00
CA GLU A 184 19.07 6.42 1.87
C GLU A 184 18.22 7.46 1.12
N ALA A 185 18.57 7.76 -0.14
CA ALA A 185 17.83 8.70 -0.96
C ALA A 185 16.45 8.15 -1.39
N LYS A 186 16.35 6.89 -1.85
CA LYS A 186 15.06 6.28 -2.18
C LYS A 186 14.13 6.08 -0.98
N TRP A 187 14.70 5.80 0.18
CA TRP A 187 13.94 5.74 1.42
C TRP A 187 13.30 7.09 1.73
N LYS A 188 14.07 8.17 1.66
CA LYS A 188 13.55 9.54 1.87
C LYS A 188 12.49 9.91 0.84
N GLU A 189 12.69 9.55 -0.43
CA GLU A 189 11.69 9.74 -1.49
C GLU A 189 10.37 9.03 -1.16
N GLN A 190 10.42 7.79 -0.69
CA GLN A 190 9.23 7.06 -0.26
C GLN A 190 8.55 7.72 0.95
N GLN A 191 9.30 8.10 1.99
CA GLN A 191 8.73 8.77 3.17
C GLN A 191 8.03 10.07 2.78
N ALA A 192 8.66 10.89 1.92
CA ALA A 192 8.05 12.12 1.43
C ALA A 192 6.80 11.86 0.58
N ARG A 193 6.78 10.76 -0.19
CA ARG A 193 5.60 10.35 -0.97
C ARG A 193 4.46 9.88 -0.07
N HIS A 194 4.71 9.02 0.91
CA HIS A 194 3.68 8.53 1.84
C HIS A 194 3.09 9.68 2.66
N ALA A 195 3.90 10.65 3.09
CA ALA A 195 3.43 11.83 3.83
C ALA A 195 2.45 12.70 3.03
N LYS A 196 2.55 12.76 1.69
CA LYS A 196 1.58 13.45 0.82
C LYS A 196 0.19 12.79 0.83
N TYR A 197 0.10 11.55 1.28
CA TYR A 197 -1.13 10.76 1.42
C TYR A 197 -1.45 10.46 2.89
N GLU A 198 -0.98 11.31 3.82
CA GLU A 198 -1.20 11.19 5.26
C GLU A 198 -0.72 9.85 5.86
N ASP A 199 0.24 9.19 5.21
CA ASP A 199 0.75 7.86 5.57
C ASP A 199 -0.35 6.79 5.72
N SER A 200 -1.52 7.00 5.11
CA SER A 200 -2.70 6.15 5.26
C SER A 200 -3.00 5.36 4.00
N VAL A 201 -3.18 4.05 4.17
CA VAL A 201 -3.67 3.13 3.14
C VAL A 201 -5.19 3.27 2.91
N SER A 202 -5.91 3.92 3.82
CA SER A 202 -7.38 3.85 3.91
C SER A 202 -8.11 5.07 3.34
N ASN A 203 -7.45 5.90 2.53
CA ASN A 203 -8.11 7.01 1.83
C ASN A 203 -9.20 6.47 0.90
N LEU A 204 -10.42 7.01 0.96
CA LEU A 204 -11.56 6.55 0.14
C LEU A 204 -11.38 6.72 -1.37
N GLU A 205 -10.51 7.62 -1.82
CA GLU A 205 -10.14 7.72 -3.24
C GLU A 205 -8.63 7.48 -3.44
N PRO A 206 -8.18 6.23 -3.24
CA PRO A 206 -6.76 5.91 -3.10
C PRO A 206 -6.03 5.99 -4.45
N ASN A 207 -4.70 6.17 -4.38
CA ASN A 207 -3.82 6.13 -5.54
C ASN A 207 -3.15 4.76 -5.64
N ILE A 208 -3.40 4.03 -6.73
CA ILE A 208 -2.92 2.67 -6.99
C ILE A 208 -1.39 2.59 -7.09
N LYS A 209 -0.76 3.68 -7.51
CA LYS A 209 0.67 3.72 -7.82
C LYS A 209 1.47 4.34 -6.68
N GLU A 210 1.09 5.55 -6.26
CA GLU A 210 1.90 6.39 -5.37
C GLU A 210 1.50 6.30 -3.89
N GLY A 211 0.35 5.69 -3.55
CA GLY A 211 -0.06 5.50 -2.15
C GLY A 211 0.79 4.45 -1.40
N PRO A 212 0.74 4.41 -0.05
CA PRO A 212 1.34 3.32 0.73
C PRO A 212 0.77 1.96 0.31
N GLY A 213 1.65 0.97 0.12
CA GLY A 213 1.28 -0.34 -0.44
C GLY A 213 0.96 -0.35 -1.94
N GLY A 214 1.12 0.78 -2.64
CA GLY A 214 0.91 0.89 -4.09
C GLY A 214 2.08 0.34 -4.93
N LEU A 215 1.95 0.42 -6.26
CA LEU A 215 2.95 -0.12 -7.19
C LEU A 215 4.36 0.46 -6.99
N ARG A 216 4.47 1.73 -6.55
CA ARG A 216 5.76 2.39 -6.29
C ARG A 216 6.52 1.76 -5.11
N ASP A 217 5.82 1.22 -4.12
CA ASP A 217 6.43 0.49 -2.99
C ASP A 217 7.09 -0.81 -3.50
N ILE A 218 6.40 -1.56 -4.37
CA ILE A 218 6.94 -2.78 -5.00
C ILE A 218 8.16 -2.45 -5.88
N GLN A 219 8.08 -1.35 -6.64
CA GLN A 219 9.18 -0.88 -7.47
C GLN A 219 10.39 -0.46 -6.64
N MET A 220 10.17 0.22 -5.51
CA MET A 220 11.25 0.58 -4.57
C MET A 220 12.03 -0.67 -4.14
N ILE A 221 11.33 -1.73 -3.72
CA ILE A 221 11.95 -3.02 -3.36
C ILE A 221 12.80 -3.52 -4.53
N GLY A 222 12.24 -3.56 -5.74
CA GLY A 222 12.97 -3.98 -6.94
C GLY A 222 14.22 -3.14 -7.25
N TRP A 223 14.15 -1.84 -7.03
CA TRP A 223 15.26 -0.91 -7.26
C TRP A 223 16.43 -1.11 -6.31
N VAL A 224 16.14 -1.22 -5.01
CA VAL A 224 17.16 -1.49 -4.00
C VAL A 224 17.86 -2.80 -4.31
N VAL A 225 17.10 -3.79 -4.77
CA VAL A 225 17.60 -5.12 -5.08
C VAL A 225 18.50 -5.13 -6.31
N LYS A 226 18.06 -4.50 -7.40
CA LYS A 226 18.88 -4.29 -8.59
C LYS A 226 20.18 -3.57 -8.25
N ARG A 227 20.11 -2.49 -7.46
CA ARG A 227 21.27 -1.67 -7.13
C ARG A 227 22.25 -2.34 -6.18
N HIS A 228 21.75 -3.06 -5.18
CA HIS A 228 22.61 -3.63 -4.13
C HIS A 228 23.08 -5.05 -4.43
N PHE A 229 22.19 -5.93 -4.90
CA PHE A 229 22.51 -7.34 -5.13
C PHE A 229 22.89 -7.65 -6.57
N ARG A 230 22.75 -6.68 -7.49
CA ARG A 230 22.87 -6.90 -8.95
C ARG A 230 21.93 -8.01 -9.46
N ALA A 231 20.83 -8.20 -8.75
CA ALA A 231 19.76 -9.11 -9.11
C ALA A 231 18.86 -8.44 -10.17
N GLU A 232 18.30 -9.22 -11.09
CA GLU A 232 17.49 -8.67 -12.19
C GLU A 232 15.98 -8.74 -11.86
N THR A 233 15.59 -9.64 -10.94
CA THR A 233 14.20 -9.93 -10.63
C THR A 233 13.91 -9.95 -9.13
N LEU A 234 12.64 -9.73 -8.75
CA LEU A 234 12.19 -9.94 -7.37
C LEU A 234 12.33 -11.40 -6.92
N GLN A 235 12.32 -12.36 -7.83
CA GLN A 235 12.49 -13.77 -7.50
C GLN A 235 13.90 -14.06 -6.95
N ASP A 236 14.90 -13.31 -7.41
CA ASP A 236 16.28 -13.44 -6.93
C ASP A 236 16.40 -13.14 -5.43
N LEU A 237 15.47 -12.36 -4.84
CA LEU A 237 15.42 -12.14 -3.40
C LEU A 237 15.14 -13.40 -2.59
N VAL A 238 14.45 -14.37 -3.17
CA VAL A 238 14.24 -15.68 -2.54
C VAL A 238 15.57 -16.43 -2.49
N LEU A 239 16.36 -16.35 -3.57
CA LEU A 239 17.70 -16.96 -3.63
C LEU A 239 18.68 -16.32 -2.64
N HIS A 240 18.51 -15.02 -2.35
CA HIS A 240 19.30 -14.30 -1.37
C HIS A 240 18.73 -14.33 0.07
N GLU A 241 17.70 -15.16 0.33
CA GLU A 241 17.05 -15.31 1.65
C GLU A 241 16.47 -14.00 2.24
N PHE A 242 16.25 -12.98 1.39
CA PHE A 242 15.58 -11.74 1.76
C PHE A 242 14.07 -11.93 1.84
N LEU A 243 13.52 -12.72 0.91
CA LEU A 243 12.12 -13.10 0.87
C LEU A 243 11.96 -14.59 1.12
N THR A 244 10.91 -14.97 1.83
CA THR A 244 10.37 -16.34 1.72
C THR A 244 9.60 -16.49 0.40
N LEU A 245 9.36 -17.75 -0.02
CA LEU A 245 8.55 -17.99 -1.21
C LEU A 245 7.13 -17.42 -1.07
N ASP A 246 6.54 -17.50 0.12
CA ASP A 246 5.21 -16.96 0.41
C ASP A 246 5.19 -15.43 0.35
N GLU A 247 6.22 -14.76 0.89
CA GLU A 247 6.34 -13.30 0.77
C GLU A 247 6.50 -12.85 -0.68
N TYR A 248 7.28 -13.59 -1.48
CA TYR A 248 7.40 -13.34 -2.92
C TYR A 248 6.04 -13.51 -3.63
N ASN A 249 5.33 -14.60 -3.37
CA ASN A 249 4.02 -14.85 -3.98
C ASN A 249 3.03 -13.75 -3.63
N THR A 250 2.97 -13.32 -2.36
CA THR A 250 2.14 -12.19 -1.94
C THR A 250 2.46 -10.90 -2.70
N LEU A 251 3.75 -10.58 -2.90
CA LEU A 251 4.13 -9.39 -3.68
C LEU A 251 3.66 -9.49 -5.14
N ILE A 252 3.81 -10.65 -5.78
CA ILE A 252 3.40 -10.87 -7.17
C ILE A 252 1.88 -10.86 -7.32
N GLU A 253 1.15 -11.51 -6.41
CA GLU A 253 -0.31 -11.51 -6.39
C GLU A 253 -0.85 -10.09 -6.20
N GLY A 254 -0.30 -9.34 -5.24
CA GLY A 254 -0.65 -7.95 -5.03
C GLY A 254 -0.30 -7.05 -6.22
N GLN A 255 0.87 -7.23 -6.84
CA GLN A 255 1.24 -6.52 -8.07
C GLN A 255 0.24 -6.79 -9.19
N ASN A 256 -0.09 -8.06 -9.42
CA ASN A 256 -1.04 -8.45 -10.46
C ASN A 256 -2.44 -7.90 -10.19
N PHE A 257 -2.90 -7.93 -8.94
CA PHE A 257 -4.17 -7.31 -8.57
C PHE A 257 -4.16 -5.80 -8.85
N LEU A 258 -3.15 -5.07 -8.40
CA LEU A 258 -3.02 -3.63 -8.66
C LEU A 258 -2.88 -3.33 -10.16
N TRP A 259 -2.19 -4.18 -10.92
CA TRP A 259 -2.12 -4.07 -12.37
C TRP A 259 -3.48 -4.28 -13.04
N ARG A 260 -4.28 -5.23 -12.56
CA ARG A 260 -5.63 -5.47 -13.10
C ARG A 260 -6.51 -4.25 -12.87
N VAL A 261 -6.48 -3.70 -11.66
CA VAL A 261 -7.19 -2.46 -11.30
C VAL A 261 -6.75 -1.29 -12.18
N ARG A 262 -5.44 -1.07 -12.31
CA ARG A 262 -4.88 0.02 -13.11
C ARG A 262 -5.19 -0.12 -14.60
N PHE A 263 -5.09 -1.33 -15.15
CA PHE A 263 -5.41 -1.62 -16.54
C PHE A 263 -6.87 -1.31 -16.84
N ALA A 264 -7.78 -1.82 -16.01
CA ALA A 264 -9.21 -1.55 -16.13
C ALA A 264 -9.51 -0.04 -16.02
N LEU A 265 -8.90 0.66 -15.05
CA LEU A 265 -9.05 2.10 -14.88
C LEU A 265 -8.58 2.89 -16.12
N HIS A 266 -7.43 2.55 -16.68
CA HIS A 266 -6.92 3.19 -17.90
C HIS A 266 -7.81 2.88 -19.12
N THR A 267 -8.34 1.66 -19.22
CA THR A 267 -9.29 1.29 -20.29
C THR A 267 -10.62 2.04 -20.15
N LEU A 268 -11.14 2.17 -18.92
CA LEU A 268 -12.38 2.87 -18.62
C LEU A 268 -12.28 4.38 -18.92
N THR A 269 -11.17 5.00 -18.55
CA THR A 269 -10.99 6.46 -18.64
C THR A 269 -10.35 6.93 -19.94
N GLY A 270 -9.63 6.05 -20.63
CA GLY A 270 -8.76 6.42 -21.75
C GLY A 270 -7.60 7.34 -21.36
N ARG A 271 -7.25 7.44 -20.07
CA ARG A 271 -6.24 8.37 -19.54
C ARG A 271 -5.29 7.69 -18.55
N ALA A 272 -4.11 8.28 -18.37
CA ALA A 272 -3.06 7.84 -17.44
C ALA A 272 -3.37 8.07 -15.95
N GLY A 273 -4.65 8.02 -15.55
CA GLY A 273 -5.09 8.27 -14.18
C GLY A 273 -4.87 7.06 -13.28
N ASP A 274 -4.28 7.28 -12.09
CA ASP A 274 -3.98 6.21 -11.11
C ASP A 274 -4.78 6.36 -9.81
N ARG A 275 -5.74 7.28 -9.75
CA ARG A 275 -6.62 7.51 -8.59
C ARG A 275 -7.97 6.84 -8.80
N LEU A 276 -8.39 6.03 -7.83
CA LEU A 276 -9.70 5.39 -7.81
C LEU A 276 -10.75 6.39 -7.28
N LEU A 277 -11.26 7.26 -8.13
CA LEU A 277 -12.37 8.14 -7.74
C LEU A 277 -13.65 7.32 -7.56
N PHE A 278 -14.58 7.79 -6.72
CA PHE A 278 -15.82 7.07 -6.39
C PHE A 278 -16.55 6.51 -7.62
N GLU A 279 -16.78 7.35 -8.64
CA GLU A 279 -17.48 6.93 -9.87
C GLU A 279 -16.80 5.76 -10.60
N HIS A 280 -15.46 5.70 -10.54
CA HIS A 280 -14.66 4.66 -11.18
C HIS A 280 -14.69 3.38 -10.35
N GLN A 281 -14.69 3.48 -9.02
CA GLN A 281 -14.78 2.31 -8.13
C GLN A 281 -16.03 1.48 -8.42
N ARG A 282 -17.19 2.14 -8.63
CA ARG A 282 -18.45 1.46 -8.95
C ARG A 282 -18.40 0.78 -10.31
N ALA A 283 -17.87 1.46 -11.33
CA ALA A 283 -17.73 0.88 -12.66
C ALA A 283 -16.79 -0.34 -12.66
N LEU A 284 -15.66 -0.24 -11.96
CA LEU A 284 -14.69 -1.33 -11.83
C LEU A 284 -15.22 -2.51 -11.02
N ALA A 285 -16.02 -2.27 -9.97
CA ALA A 285 -16.66 -3.34 -9.21
C ALA A 285 -17.57 -4.19 -10.10
N ALA A 286 -18.41 -3.55 -10.92
CA ALA A 286 -19.25 -4.24 -11.89
C ALA A 286 -18.42 -4.99 -12.95
N GLU A 287 -17.36 -4.37 -13.46
CA GLU A 287 -16.45 -4.99 -14.43
C GLU A 287 -15.74 -6.23 -13.88
N PHE A 288 -15.40 -6.22 -12.59
CA PHE A 288 -14.79 -7.36 -11.92
C PHE A 288 -15.80 -8.44 -11.49
N GLY A 289 -17.08 -8.25 -11.76
CA GLY A 289 -18.15 -9.22 -11.49
C GLY A 289 -18.59 -9.23 -10.03
N TYR A 290 -18.45 -8.12 -9.31
CA TYR A 290 -19.08 -7.96 -8.00
C TYR A 290 -20.55 -7.58 -8.18
N ASP A 291 -21.42 -8.25 -7.42
CA ASP A 291 -22.84 -7.96 -7.33
C ASP A 291 -23.20 -7.48 -5.92
N ASP A 292 -24.23 -6.64 -5.82
CA ASP A 292 -24.78 -6.25 -4.53
C ASP A 292 -25.37 -7.49 -3.83
N ASP A 293 -25.05 -7.68 -2.55
CA ASP A 293 -25.66 -8.71 -1.71
C ASP A 293 -26.61 -8.08 -0.68
N SER A 294 -27.25 -8.90 0.17
CA SER A 294 -28.22 -8.41 1.17
C SER A 294 -27.62 -7.49 2.24
N ALA A 295 -26.30 -7.44 2.38
CA ALA A 295 -25.57 -6.75 3.44
C ALA A 295 -24.52 -5.74 2.93
N ASN A 296 -24.01 -5.88 1.70
CA ASN A 296 -22.86 -5.15 1.18
C ASN A 296 -23.04 -4.75 -0.28
N LEU A 297 -22.65 -3.52 -0.60
CA LEU A 297 -22.60 -3.05 -1.99
C LEU A 297 -21.42 -3.70 -2.73
N ALA A 298 -21.58 -3.97 -4.03
CA ALA A 298 -20.54 -4.51 -4.89
C ALA A 298 -19.23 -3.70 -4.82
N VAL A 299 -19.36 -2.37 -4.77
CA VAL A 299 -18.22 -1.45 -4.66
C VAL A 299 -17.48 -1.57 -3.33
N GLU A 300 -18.21 -1.79 -2.22
CA GLU A 300 -17.60 -1.98 -0.91
C GLU A 300 -16.85 -3.31 -0.83
N GLN A 301 -17.37 -4.36 -1.46
CA GLN A 301 -16.70 -5.66 -1.55
C GLN A 301 -15.38 -5.55 -2.35
N PHE A 302 -15.44 -4.92 -3.54
CA PHE A 302 -14.25 -4.67 -4.37
C PHE A 302 -13.21 -3.86 -3.60
N MET A 303 -13.61 -2.75 -3.02
CA MET A 303 -12.69 -1.86 -2.32
C MET A 303 -12.16 -2.49 -1.03
N GLN A 304 -12.93 -3.35 -0.36
CA GLN A 304 -12.42 -4.12 0.78
C GLN A 304 -11.28 -5.05 0.38
N LEU A 305 -11.38 -5.74 -0.76
CA LEU A 305 -10.26 -6.52 -1.30
C LEU A 305 -9.06 -5.61 -1.63
N TYR A 306 -9.31 -4.43 -2.21
CA TYR A 306 -8.25 -3.46 -2.51
C TYR A 306 -7.50 -3.03 -1.24
N TYR A 307 -8.20 -2.56 -0.21
CA TYR A 307 -7.58 -2.10 1.03
C TYR A 307 -6.81 -3.22 1.74
N ARG A 308 -7.37 -4.43 1.79
CA ARG A 308 -6.66 -5.59 2.37
C ARG A 308 -5.38 -5.91 1.61
N THR A 309 -5.41 -5.83 0.29
CA THR A 309 -4.22 -6.05 -0.56
C THR A 309 -3.14 -5.00 -0.29
N VAL A 310 -3.47 -3.70 -0.31
CA VAL A 310 -2.47 -2.64 -0.07
C VAL A 310 -1.95 -2.63 1.38
N MET A 311 -2.77 -3.03 2.36
CA MET A 311 -2.31 -3.21 3.75
C MET A 311 -1.26 -4.31 3.86
N GLU A 312 -1.48 -5.45 3.20
CA GLU A 312 -0.51 -6.55 3.19
C GLU A 312 0.79 -6.14 2.46
N LEU A 313 0.68 -5.49 1.30
CA LEU A 313 1.83 -4.97 0.56
C LEU A 313 2.61 -3.92 1.37
N SER A 314 1.92 -3.02 2.07
CA SER A 314 2.53 -2.01 2.93
C SER A 314 3.31 -2.65 4.09
N ARG A 315 2.76 -3.70 4.72
CA ARG A 315 3.45 -4.48 5.76
C ARG A 315 4.72 -5.15 5.24
N LEU A 316 4.65 -5.78 4.06
CA LEU A 316 5.83 -6.40 3.44
C LEU A 316 6.88 -5.36 3.08
N ASN A 317 6.46 -4.20 2.55
CA ASN A 317 7.37 -3.10 2.25
C ASN A 317 8.09 -2.62 3.51
N GLU A 318 7.38 -2.30 4.60
CA GLU A 318 7.98 -1.90 5.89
C GLU A 318 9.05 -2.89 6.37
N MET A 319 8.73 -4.17 6.37
CA MET A 319 9.63 -5.23 6.81
C MET A 319 10.88 -5.35 5.91
N LEU A 320 10.71 -5.36 4.59
CA LEU A 320 11.82 -5.50 3.63
C LEU A 320 12.76 -4.30 3.66
N LEU A 321 12.17 -3.12 3.77
CA LEU A 321 12.88 -1.88 3.96
C LEU A 321 13.78 -1.94 5.21
N GLN A 322 13.26 -2.37 6.36
CA GLN A 322 14.10 -2.52 7.55
C GLN A 322 15.18 -3.59 7.36
N LEU A 323 14.93 -4.70 6.65
CA LEU A 323 15.97 -5.68 6.31
C LEU A 323 17.06 -5.07 5.41
N PHE A 324 16.70 -4.25 4.42
CA PHE A 324 17.66 -3.52 3.59
C PHE A 324 18.46 -2.52 4.41
N GLN A 325 17.85 -1.86 5.39
CA GLN A 325 18.56 -0.97 6.29
C GLN A 325 19.65 -1.72 7.06
N GLU A 326 19.33 -2.90 7.59
CA GLU A 326 20.29 -3.75 8.29
C GLU A 326 21.41 -4.25 7.37
N ALA A 327 21.05 -4.70 6.16
CA ALA A 327 22.02 -5.23 5.20
C ALA A 327 22.94 -4.16 4.61
N ILE A 328 22.40 -2.99 4.27
CA ILE A 328 23.09 -1.95 3.50
C ILE A 328 23.75 -0.93 4.44
N LEU A 329 22.98 -0.36 5.38
CA LEU A 329 23.48 0.72 6.25
C LEU A 329 24.29 0.18 7.40
N LEU A 330 23.81 -0.90 8.03
CA LEU A 330 24.49 -1.53 9.15
C LEU A 330 25.49 -2.61 8.70
N LYS A 331 25.50 -2.99 7.41
CA LYS A 331 26.38 -4.04 6.86
C LYS A 331 26.27 -5.35 7.64
N ASN A 332 25.06 -5.69 8.08
CA ASN A 332 24.77 -6.82 8.98
C ASN A 332 25.52 -6.77 10.33
N ARG A 333 26.11 -5.63 10.70
CA ARG A 333 26.70 -5.40 12.03
C ARG A 333 25.62 -4.84 12.92
N LEU A 334 25.01 -5.73 13.68
CA LEU A 334 24.00 -5.36 14.65
C LEU A 334 24.66 -5.27 16.03
N ASP A 335 24.12 -4.39 16.88
CA ASP A 335 24.54 -4.33 18.27
C ASP A 335 24.29 -5.68 18.98
N GLU A 336 25.04 -5.90 20.06
CA GLU A 336 24.78 -7.03 20.96
C GLU A 336 23.36 -6.91 21.53
N PRO A 337 22.60 -8.02 21.59
CA PRO A 337 21.24 -7.98 22.08
C PRO A 337 21.21 -7.62 23.56
N VAL A 338 20.38 -6.63 23.91
CA VAL A 338 20.10 -6.28 25.30
C VAL A 338 18.84 -6.98 25.72
N GLN A 339 18.94 -7.93 26.65
CA GLN A 339 17.79 -8.72 27.09
C GLN A 339 16.78 -7.83 27.84
N LEU A 340 15.51 -7.85 27.40
CA LEU A 340 14.42 -7.15 28.09
C LEU A 340 13.71 -8.11 29.04
N ASN A 341 13.42 -9.31 28.57
CA ASN A 341 12.87 -10.41 29.38
C ASN A 341 13.25 -11.77 28.76
N ARG A 342 12.57 -12.86 29.18
CA ARG A 342 12.86 -14.23 28.68
C ARG A 342 12.46 -14.45 27.21
N ARG A 343 11.57 -13.62 26.68
CA ARG A 343 10.93 -13.76 25.35
C ARG A 343 11.40 -12.72 24.35
N PHE A 344 11.78 -11.53 24.83
CA PHE A 344 12.19 -10.42 24.01
C PHE A 344 13.53 -9.81 24.44
N GLN A 345 14.23 -9.30 23.45
CA GLN A 345 15.47 -8.53 23.56
C GLN A 345 15.40 -7.30 22.66
N GLN A 346 16.27 -6.33 22.89
CA GLN A 346 16.44 -5.15 22.06
C GLN A 346 17.69 -5.30 21.20
N ARG A 347 17.59 -4.87 19.94
CA ARG A 347 18.74 -4.76 19.03
C ARG A 347 18.60 -3.50 18.17
N ASN A 348 19.61 -2.62 18.15
CA ASN A 348 19.60 -1.34 17.45
C ASN A 348 18.38 -0.43 17.76
N GLY A 349 17.82 -0.56 18.96
CA GLY A 349 16.60 0.15 19.39
C GLY A 349 15.29 -0.44 18.89
N PHE A 350 15.29 -1.66 18.33
CA PHE A 350 14.07 -2.39 17.94
C PHE A 350 13.85 -3.60 18.83
N LEU A 351 12.59 -3.93 19.09
CA LEU A 351 12.18 -5.14 19.77
C LEU A 351 12.43 -6.36 18.88
N GLU A 352 13.09 -7.37 19.44
CA GLU A 352 13.42 -8.62 18.80
C GLU A 352 12.96 -9.81 19.65
N ALA A 353 12.33 -10.81 19.03
CA ALA A 353 12.09 -12.11 19.65
C ALA A 353 13.42 -12.79 20.01
N SER A 354 13.55 -13.26 21.25
CA SER A 354 14.77 -13.91 21.73
C SER A 354 15.04 -15.27 21.06
N SER A 355 14.04 -15.87 20.40
CA SER A 355 14.15 -17.13 19.67
C SER A 355 13.15 -17.17 18.51
N PRO A 356 13.49 -17.79 17.36
CA PRO A 356 12.55 -17.98 16.25
C PRO A 356 11.35 -18.86 16.62
N GLU A 357 11.48 -19.77 17.60
CA GLU A 357 10.40 -20.66 18.01
C GLU A 357 9.52 -20.07 19.13
N ILE A 358 9.71 -18.79 19.49
CA ILE A 358 9.08 -18.23 20.70
C ILE A 358 7.55 -18.28 20.65
N PHE A 359 6.92 -17.94 19.52
CA PHE A 359 5.46 -17.92 19.40
C PHE A 359 4.88 -19.32 19.33
N LYS A 360 5.61 -20.30 18.81
CA LYS A 360 5.19 -21.70 18.82
C LYS A 360 5.17 -22.28 20.24
N HIS A 361 6.17 -21.95 21.05
CA HIS A 361 6.26 -22.45 22.43
C HIS A 361 5.43 -21.62 23.42
N THR A 362 5.30 -20.33 23.17
CA THR A 362 4.60 -19.37 24.03
C THR A 362 3.74 -18.45 23.17
N PRO A 363 2.60 -18.93 22.64
CA PRO A 363 1.74 -18.14 21.74
C PRO A 363 1.35 -16.79 22.33
N ILE A 364 1.16 -16.71 23.65
CA ILE A 364 0.80 -15.49 24.37
C ILE A 364 1.76 -14.31 24.12
N ALA A 365 3.01 -14.60 23.76
CA ALA A 365 3.99 -13.61 23.40
C ALA A 365 3.54 -12.76 22.18
N LEU A 366 2.64 -13.25 21.33
CA LEU A 366 2.04 -12.49 20.23
C LEU A 366 1.28 -11.25 20.74
N LEU A 367 0.66 -11.30 21.92
CA LEU A 367 0.06 -10.14 22.57
C LEU A 367 1.03 -9.39 23.47
N GLU A 368 1.83 -10.12 24.25
CA GLU A 368 2.80 -9.53 25.20
C GLU A 368 3.80 -8.59 24.54
N LEU A 369 4.15 -8.85 23.28
CA LEU A 369 5.01 -7.99 22.47
C LEU A 369 4.57 -6.53 22.50
N PHE A 370 3.26 -6.28 22.37
CA PHE A 370 2.71 -4.92 22.32
C PHE A 370 2.75 -4.25 23.69
N LEU A 371 2.47 -5.00 24.75
CA LEU A 371 2.63 -4.51 26.11
C LEU A 371 4.10 -4.15 26.40
N THR A 372 5.03 -5.01 25.97
CA THR A 372 6.48 -4.78 26.12
C THR A 372 6.88 -3.47 25.44
N LEU A 373 6.36 -3.19 24.25
CA LEU A 373 6.60 -1.91 23.55
C LEU A 373 6.05 -0.69 24.30
N GLN A 374 4.90 -0.81 24.98
CA GLN A 374 4.37 0.29 25.81
C GLN A 374 5.22 0.54 27.06
N GLN A 375 5.81 -0.52 27.60
CA GLN A 375 6.67 -0.46 28.80
C GLN A 375 8.10 0.01 28.48
N HIS A 376 8.49 0.00 27.21
CA HIS A 376 9.81 0.37 26.71
C HIS A 376 9.71 1.43 25.61
N ALA A 377 9.34 2.65 26.00
CA ALA A 377 9.11 3.78 25.09
C ALA A 377 10.36 4.23 24.30
N GLU A 378 11.56 3.80 24.70
CA GLU A 378 12.81 3.98 23.98
C GLU A 378 12.91 3.16 22.68
N LEU A 379 12.09 2.11 22.55
CA LEU A 379 12.08 1.25 21.37
C LEU A 379 11.39 1.95 20.21
N LYS A 380 12.04 1.91 19.04
CA LYS A 380 11.56 2.52 17.79
C LYS A 380 10.44 1.71 17.13
N GLY A 381 10.26 0.45 17.53
CA GLY A 381 9.30 -0.47 16.96
C GLY A 381 9.78 -1.92 17.01
N VAL A 382 9.25 -2.76 16.11
CA VAL A 382 9.57 -4.18 16.02
C VAL A 382 10.61 -4.41 14.93
N ARG A 383 11.55 -5.34 15.17
CA ARG A 383 12.53 -5.76 14.18
C ARG A 383 11.88 -6.63 13.10
N ALA A 384 12.30 -6.51 11.85
CA ALA A 384 11.70 -7.14 10.68
C ALA A 384 11.56 -8.66 10.82
N ARG A 385 12.58 -9.32 11.35
CA ARG A 385 12.54 -10.77 11.60
C ARG A 385 11.45 -11.15 12.61
N THR A 386 11.19 -10.30 13.59
CA THR A 386 10.09 -10.52 14.54
C THR A 386 8.73 -10.24 13.91
N ILE A 387 8.61 -9.24 13.02
CA ILE A 387 7.39 -9.01 12.21
C ILE A 387 7.07 -10.23 11.35
N ARG A 388 8.09 -10.81 10.69
CA ARG A 388 7.97 -12.07 9.94
C ARG A 388 7.45 -13.21 10.82
N LEU A 389 8.05 -13.40 12.00
CA LEU A 389 7.60 -14.41 12.95
C LEU A 389 6.14 -14.20 13.40
N ILE A 390 5.70 -12.95 13.61
CA ILE A 390 4.29 -12.65 13.92
C ILE A 390 3.40 -13.09 12.75
N ARG A 391 3.74 -12.71 11.51
CA ARG A 391 2.97 -13.08 10.31
C ARG A 391 2.82 -14.60 10.20
N ASP A 392 3.92 -15.33 10.36
CA ASP A 392 3.94 -16.79 10.23
C ASP A 392 3.12 -17.49 11.32
N HIS A 393 2.96 -16.87 12.49
CA HIS A 393 2.33 -17.48 13.68
C HIS A 393 1.01 -16.84 14.11
N CYS A 394 0.49 -15.83 13.40
CA CYS A 394 -0.80 -15.20 13.71
C CYS A 394 -1.95 -16.21 13.77
N HIS A 395 -1.87 -17.31 13.03
CA HIS A 395 -2.84 -18.41 13.06
C HIS A 395 -2.94 -19.12 14.42
N LEU A 396 -1.96 -18.96 15.31
CA LEU A 396 -2.00 -19.49 16.68
C LEU A 396 -2.96 -18.71 17.60
N ILE A 397 -3.47 -17.56 17.15
CA ILE A 397 -4.52 -16.82 17.86
C ILE A 397 -5.87 -17.44 17.48
N ASP A 398 -6.15 -18.60 18.06
CA ASP A 398 -7.37 -19.37 17.87
C ASP A 398 -8.37 -19.17 19.05
N ASP A 399 -9.42 -20.01 19.12
CA ASP A 399 -10.41 -19.90 20.20
C ASP A 399 -9.83 -20.25 21.57
N ALA A 400 -8.87 -21.17 21.63
CA ALA A 400 -8.21 -21.52 22.88
C ALA A 400 -7.36 -20.36 23.38
N PHE A 401 -6.61 -19.70 22.49
CA PHE A 401 -5.88 -18.47 22.80
C PHE A 401 -6.81 -17.39 23.33
N ARG A 402 -7.94 -17.16 22.64
CA ARG A 402 -8.94 -16.13 22.99
C ARG A 402 -9.63 -16.37 24.34
N GLN A 403 -9.60 -17.59 24.85
CA GLN A 403 -10.16 -17.98 26.15
C GLN A 403 -9.11 -18.04 27.28
N ASP A 404 -7.82 -17.94 26.95
CA ASP A 404 -6.74 -17.95 27.96
C ASP A 404 -6.83 -16.72 28.86
N ILE A 405 -6.80 -16.94 30.17
CA ILE A 405 -6.80 -15.87 31.19
C ILE A 405 -5.58 -14.94 31.02
N GLN A 406 -4.44 -15.46 30.57
CA GLN A 406 -3.26 -14.65 30.30
C GLN A 406 -3.51 -13.71 29.11
N ALA A 407 -4.18 -14.18 28.05
CA ALA A 407 -4.44 -13.40 26.85
C ALA A 407 -5.39 -12.24 27.15
N THR A 408 -6.51 -12.57 27.81
CA THR A 408 -7.53 -11.59 28.20
C THR A 408 -6.96 -10.57 29.18
N SER A 409 -6.15 -11.01 30.14
CA SER A 409 -5.49 -10.11 31.10
C SER A 409 -4.48 -9.18 30.42
N LEU A 410 -3.65 -9.70 29.52
CA LEU A 410 -2.67 -8.90 28.76
C LEU A 410 -3.35 -7.86 27.88
N PHE A 411 -4.43 -8.23 27.18
CA PHE A 411 -5.15 -7.27 26.35
C PHE A 411 -5.75 -6.12 27.19
N MET A 412 -6.33 -6.44 28.35
CA MET A 412 -6.81 -5.41 29.27
C MET A 412 -5.67 -4.56 29.83
N GLU A 413 -4.49 -5.13 30.08
CA GLU A 413 -3.31 -4.39 30.52
C GLU A 413 -2.81 -3.42 29.44
N ILE A 414 -2.81 -3.83 28.17
CA ILE A 414 -2.48 -2.96 27.02
C ILE A 414 -3.39 -1.72 27.00
N LEU A 415 -4.71 -1.90 27.19
CA LEU A 415 -5.68 -0.80 27.22
C LEU A 415 -5.61 0.09 28.47
N ARG A 416 -4.92 -0.38 29.53
CA ARG A 416 -4.72 0.37 30.78
C ARG A 416 -3.37 1.07 30.85
N GLN A 417 -2.49 0.88 29.88
CA GLN A 417 -1.21 1.57 29.87
C GLN A 417 -1.40 3.09 29.78
N PRO A 418 -0.60 3.88 30.50
CA PRO A 418 -0.70 5.33 30.47
C PRO A 418 -0.29 5.91 29.11
N GLU A 419 0.49 5.18 28.32
CA GLU A 419 1.03 5.61 27.03
C GLU A 419 1.02 4.47 25.99
N GLY A 420 1.25 4.83 24.72
CA GLY A 420 1.43 3.86 23.63
C GLY A 420 0.19 3.10 23.14
N ILE A 421 -1.00 3.26 23.75
CA ILE A 421 -2.24 2.54 23.37
C ILE A 421 -2.54 2.69 21.87
N THR A 422 -2.59 3.93 21.37
CA THR A 422 -2.91 4.21 19.96
C THR A 422 -1.92 3.56 19.01
N GLU A 423 -0.62 3.68 19.30
CA GLU A 423 0.44 3.15 18.45
C GLU A 423 0.38 1.62 18.40
N GLN A 424 0.19 0.99 19.55
CA GLN A 424 0.16 -0.47 19.61
C GLN A 424 -1.11 -1.06 19.01
N LEU A 425 -2.28 -0.47 19.19
CA LEU A 425 -3.49 -0.93 18.50
C LEU A 425 -3.37 -0.80 16.98
N ARG A 426 -2.76 0.28 16.49
CA ARG A 426 -2.45 0.46 15.05
C ARG A 426 -1.46 -0.60 14.56
N ARG A 427 -0.43 -0.91 15.34
CA ARG A 427 0.54 -1.96 15.02
C ARG A 427 -0.08 -3.35 15.05
N MET A 428 -0.96 -3.63 16.02
CA MET A 428 -1.73 -4.88 16.09
C MET A 428 -2.65 -5.03 14.87
N ASN A 429 -3.33 -3.97 14.44
CA ASN A 429 -4.11 -4.00 13.19
C ASN A 429 -3.20 -4.25 11.99
N ARG A 430 -2.12 -3.46 11.88
CA ARG A 430 -1.16 -3.58 10.79
C ARG A 430 -0.57 -4.97 10.68
N TYR A 431 -0.25 -5.66 11.77
CA TYR A 431 0.31 -7.02 11.78
C TYR A 431 -0.75 -8.12 11.76
N GLY A 432 -2.04 -7.77 11.73
CA GLY A 432 -3.17 -8.72 11.71
C GLY A 432 -3.52 -9.34 13.05
N VAL A 433 -2.80 -8.99 14.13
CA VAL A 433 -3.03 -9.49 15.49
C VAL A 433 -4.39 -9.05 16.01
N LEU A 434 -4.83 -7.82 15.73
CA LEU A 434 -6.13 -7.32 16.21
C LEU A 434 -7.30 -8.08 15.57
N ALA A 435 -7.23 -8.31 14.26
CA ALA A 435 -8.21 -9.09 13.52
C ALA A 435 -8.25 -10.57 13.96
N ALA A 436 -7.08 -11.16 14.25
CA ALA A 436 -7.01 -12.53 14.76
C ALA A 436 -7.55 -12.62 16.20
N TYR A 437 -7.30 -11.61 17.05
CA TYR A 437 -7.75 -11.60 18.44
C TYR A 437 -9.24 -11.28 18.60
N ILE A 438 -9.78 -10.41 17.74
CA ILE A 438 -11.18 -9.98 17.74
C ILE A 438 -11.81 -10.34 16.38
N PRO A 439 -12.46 -11.52 16.25
CA PRO A 439 -13.02 -11.97 14.97
C PRO A 439 -14.01 -10.98 14.34
N ALA A 440 -14.80 -10.27 15.15
CA ALA A 440 -15.69 -9.22 14.65
C ALA A 440 -14.92 -8.06 13.99
N PHE A 441 -13.72 -7.74 14.51
CA PHE A 441 -12.83 -6.73 13.92
C PHE A 441 -12.33 -7.14 12.54
N ALA A 442 -12.04 -8.44 12.32
CA ALA A 442 -11.62 -8.93 11.00
C ALA A 442 -12.63 -8.61 9.88
N ASN A 443 -13.93 -8.54 10.20
CA ASN A 443 -14.99 -8.25 9.23
C ASN A 443 -15.00 -6.78 8.76
N ILE A 444 -14.49 -5.87 9.58
CA ILE A 444 -14.41 -4.43 9.29
C ILE A 444 -13.04 -4.00 8.75
N VAL A 445 -12.03 -4.86 8.80
CA VAL A 445 -10.71 -4.57 8.21
C VAL A 445 -10.84 -4.30 6.71
N GLY A 446 -10.43 -3.10 6.30
CA GLY A 446 -10.52 -2.63 4.92
C GLY A 446 -11.95 -2.31 4.46
N ARG A 447 -12.94 -2.37 5.35
CA ARG A 447 -14.34 -2.11 4.98
C ARG A 447 -14.54 -0.61 4.83
N MET A 448 -14.86 -0.15 3.63
CA MET A 448 -15.34 1.22 3.44
C MET A 448 -16.86 1.27 3.53
N GLN A 449 -17.38 2.46 3.85
CA GLN A 449 -18.77 2.82 3.59
C GLN A 449 -18.76 3.72 2.36
N TYR A 450 -19.52 3.34 1.34
CA TYR A 450 -19.54 4.10 0.08
C TYR A 450 -20.45 5.33 0.21
N ASP A 451 -19.94 6.40 0.82
CA ASP A 451 -20.59 7.72 0.86
C ASP A 451 -19.56 8.86 0.93
N LEU A 452 -20.05 10.10 0.86
CA LEU A 452 -19.23 11.32 0.86
C LEU A 452 -18.84 11.82 2.26
N PHE A 453 -19.30 11.17 3.32
CA PHE A 453 -19.11 11.62 4.71
C PHE A 453 -18.00 10.85 5.42
N HIS A 454 -17.76 9.60 5.04
CA HIS A 454 -16.64 8.83 5.57
C HIS A 454 -15.36 9.16 4.81
N VAL A 455 -14.22 9.16 5.50
CA VAL A 455 -12.89 9.40 4.90
C VAL A 455 -11.99 8.17 5.01
N TYR A 456 -12.32 7.26 5.93
CA TYR A 456 -11.53 6.09 6.28
C TYR A 456 -12.37 4.80 6.20
N THR A 457 -11.67 3.66 6.07
CA THR A 457 -12.26 2.35 6.33
C THR A 457 -12.68 2.25 7.81
N VAL A 458 -13.67 1.40 8.11
CA VAL A 458 -14.29 1.28 9.43
C VAL A 458 -13.25 0.92 10.52
N ASP A 459 -12.28 0.05 10.20
CA ASP A 459 -11.20 -0.30 11.11
C ASP A 459 -10.26 0.89 11.41
N GLU A 460 -9.90 1.66 10.39
CA GLU A 460 -9.03 2.83 10.56
C GLU A 460 -9.77 3.97 11.28
N HIS A 461 -11.05 4.18 10.95
CA HIS A 461 -11.92 5.09 11.67
C HIS A 461 -12.02 4.70 13.16
N THR A 462 -12.23 3.42 13.47
CA THR A 462 -12.23 2.92 14.85
C THR A 462 -10.93 3.27 15.59
N LEU A 463 -9.78 3.07 14.96
CA LEU A 463 -8.47 3.45 15.54
C LEU A 463 -8.26 4.96 15.62
N MET A 464 -8.93 5.74 14.77
CA MET A 464 -8.96 7.19 14.80
C MET A 464 -9.74 7.71 16.02
N VAL A 465 -10.92 7.16 16.29
CA VAL A 465 -11.73 7.48 17.48
C VAL A 465 -10.94 7.18 18.75
N ILE A 466 -10.28 6.03 18.82
CA ILE A 466 -9.41 5.68 19.97
C ILE A 466 -8.25 6.68 20.11
N ARG A 467 -7.61 7.09 19.00
CA ARG A 467 -6.56 8.13 19.04
C ARG A 467 -7.11 9.43 19.63
N ASN A 468 -8.27 9.87 19.20
CA ASN A 468 -8.90 11.11 19.65
C ASN A 468 -9.23 11.02 21.16
N LEU A 469 -9.83 9.92 21.62
CA LEU A 469 -10.06 9.66 23.05
C LEU A 469 -8.78 9.63 23.89
N ARG A 470 -7.70 9.05 23.35
CA ARG A 470 -6.38 9.05 23.99
C ARG A 470 -5.79 10.45 24.06
N ARG A 471 -5.98 11.28 23.04
CA ARG A 471 -5.52 12.68 23.03
C ARG A 471 -6.15 13.47 24.18
N LEU A 472 -7.44 13.27 24.46
CA LEU A 472 -8.15 13.88 25.60
C LEU A 472 -7.60 13.44 26.98
N ALA A 473 -6.97 12.27 27.06
CA ALA A 473 -6.39 11.76 28.30
C ALA A 473 -4.98 12.33 28.57
N VAL A 474 -4.35 13.00 27.59
CA VAL A 474 -2.96 13.45 27.68
C VAL A 474 -2.91 14.95 28.05
N PRO A 475 -2.31 15.33 29.20
CA PRO A 475 -2.32 16.71 29.69
C PRO A 475 -1.82 17.78 28.71
N SER A 476 -0.85 17.45 27.86
CA SER A 476 -0.30 18.38 26.86
C SER A 476 -1.34 18.82 25.81
N HIS A 477 -2.41 18.06 25.61
CA HIS A 477 -3.49 18.35 24.66
C HIS A 477 -4.73 18.97 25.32
N ASN A 478 -4.71 19.22 26.64
CA ASN A 478 -5.87 19.78 27.37
C ASN A 478 -6.42 21.08 26.78
N HIS A 479 -5.57 21.85 26.11
CA HIS A 479 -5.93 23.15 25.53
C HIS A 479 -6.86 23.04 24.30
N GLU A 480 -6.94 21.87 23.66
CA GLU A 480 -7.76 21.66 22.46
C GLU A 480 -9.24 21.53 22.79
N TYR A 481 -9.56 20.71 23.80
CA TYR A 481 -10.92 20.50 24.31
C TYR A 481 -10.90 20.43 25.83
N PRO A 482 -10.90 21.59 26.53
CA PRO A 482 -10.70 21.64 27.98
C PRO A 482 -11.72 20.82 28.78
N LEU A 483 -13.01 20.93 28.45
CA LEU A 483 -14.08 20.18 29.12
C LEU A 483 -13.91 18.67 28.88
N CYS A 484 -13.71 18.26 27.62
CA CYS A 484 -13.56 16.84 27.29
C CYS A 484 -12.32 16.23 27.98
N SER A 485 -11.23 16.98 28.06
CA SER A 485 -10.01 16.51 28.72
C SER A 485 -10.22 16.35 30.22
N GLN A 486 -10.92 17.30 30.86
CA GLN A 486 -11.31 17.21 32.26
C GLN A 486 -12.20 15.99 32.52
N LEU A 487 -13.21 15.76 31.68
CA LEU A 487 -14.11 14.60 31.82
C LEU A 487 -13.36 13.28 31.63
N GLN A 488 -12.54 13.16 30.58
CA GLN A 488 -11.73 11.97 30.28
C GLN A 488 -10.79 11.61 31.43
N GLN A 489 -10.14 12.61 32.04
CA GLN A 489 -9.23 12.42 33.18
C GLN A 489 -9.94 12.04 34.47
N ASN A 490 -11.24 12.38 34.60
CA ASN A 490 -12.06 12.04 35.75
C ASN A 490 -12.86 10.73 35.58
N LEU A 491 -12.80 10.09 34.40
CA LEU A 491 -13.49 8.81 34.19
C LEU A 491 -12.98 7.75 35.19
N PRO A 492 -13.88 6.99 35.84
CA PRO A 492 -13.47 5.96 36.80
C PRO A 492 -12.57 4.87 36.22
N LYS A 493 -12.78 4.51 34.95
CA LYS A 493 -12.08 3.44 34.22
C LYS A 493 -11.96 3.78 32.74
N GLN A 494 -10.86 4.40 32.34
CA GLN A 494 -10.66 4.84 30.96
C GLN A 494 -10.66 3.69 29.95
N GLU A 495 -10.26 2.47 30.33
CA GLU A 495 -10.26 1.34 29.41
C GLU A 495 -11.66 1.01 28.84
N LEU A 496 -12.73 1.36 29.55
CA LEU A 496 -14.10 1.10 29.11
C LEU A 496 -14.51 1.96 27.91
N ILE A 497 -14.04 3.22 27.83
CA ILE A 497 -14.34 4.06 26.66
C ILE A 497 -13.55 3.61 25.44
N TYR A 498 -12.34 3.07 25.63
CA TYR A 498 -11.56 2.49 24.53
C TYR A 498 -12.18 1.20 24.01
N LEU A 499 -12.74 0.36 24.89
CA LEU A 499 -13.53 -0.79 24.47
C LEU A 499 -14.81 -0.38 23.74
N ALA A 500 -15.54 0.63 24.23
CA ALA A 500 -16.71 1.16 23.54
C ALA A 500 -16.34 1.67 22.14
N ALA A 501 -15.26 2.44 22.02
CA ALA A 501 -14.76 2.91 20.73
C ALA A 501 -14.33 1.76 19.81
N LEU A 502 -13.68 0.71 20.34
CA LEU A 502 -13.29 -0.45 19.54
C LEU A 502 -14.50 -1.22 18.96
N PHE A 503 -15.64 -1.16 19.65
CA PHE A 503 -16.84 -1.94 19.30
C PHE A 503 -17.99 -1.12 18.67
N HIS A 504 -17.96 0.22 18.69
CA HIS A 504 -19.12 1.05 18.32
C HIS A 504 -19.66 0.75 16.91
N ASP A 505 -18.73 0.51 15.97
CA ASP A 505 -19.00 0.26 14.54
C ASP A 505 -18.63 -1.16 14.08
N ILE A 506 -18.27 -2.04 15.01
CA ILE A 506 -17.69 -3.37 14.73
C ILE A 506 -18.58 -4.29 13.90
N ALA A 507 -19.89 -4.03 13.93
CA ALA A 507 -20.88 -4.85 13.26
C ALA A 507 -21.34 -4.26 11.90
N LYS A 508 -20.70 -3.19 11.40
CA LYS A 508 -21.00 -2.64 10.07
C LYS A 508 -20.78 -3.71 8.98
N GLY A 509 -21.75 -3.81 8.06
CA GLY A 509 -21.73 -4.81 6.98
C GLY A 509 -22.24 -6.21 7.34
N ARG A 510 -22.80 -6.41 8.53
CA ARG A 510 -23.46 -7.68 8.92
C ARG A 510 -24.95 -7.76 8.55
N GLY A 511 -25.52 -6.68 7.99
CA GLY A 511 -26.96 -6.50 7.85
C GLY A 511 -27.64 -6.18 9.19
N GLY A 512 -28.84 -5.58 9.14
CA GLY A 512 -29.56 -5.15 10.35
C GLY A 512 -28.97 -3.92 11.04
N ASN A 513 -29.33 -3.70 12.31
CA ASN A 513 -28.85 -2.54 13.08
C ASN A 513 -27.47 -2.84 13.71
N HIS A 514 -26.42 -2.23 13.16
CA HIS A 514 -25.04 -2.45 13.62
C HIS A 514 -24.84 -2.09 15.11
N SER A 515 -25.53 -1.09 15.65
CA SER A 515 -25.38 -0.72 17.06
C SER A 515 -25.94 -1.80 17.99
N GLU A 516 -26.99 -2.52 17.57
CA GLU A 516 -27.56 -3.62 18.35
C GLU A 516 -26.69 -4.88 18.28
N LEU A 517 -26.21 -5.23 17.09
CA LEU A 517 -25.28 -6.35 16.92
C LEU A 517 -23.93 -6.11 17.61
N GLY A 518 -23.39 -4.89 17.50
CA GLY A 518 -22.15 -4.50 18.16
C GLY A 518 -22.26 -4.52 19.69
N GLN A 519 -23.45 -4.22 20.23
CA GLN A 519 -23.72 -4.33 21.67
C GLN A 519 -23.55 -5.78 22.16
N GLU A 520 -24.04 -6.75 21.39
CA GLU A 520 -23.92 -8.17 21.72
C GLU A 520 -22.46 -8.62 21.70
N ASP A 521 -21.72 -8.26 20.63
CA ASP A 521 -20.29 -8.55 20.49
C ASP A 521 -19.49 -7.95 21.66
N ALA A 522 -19.76 -6.70 22.02
CA ALA A 522 -19.08 -5.99 23.09
C ALA A 522 -19.36 -6.62 24.47
N LEU A 523 -20.61 -7.02 24.73
CA LEU A 523 -21.00 -7.66 25.99
C LEU A 523 -20.31 -9.02 26.16
N GLU A 524 -20.30 -9.83 25.11
CA GLU A 524 -19.60 -11.12 25.11
C GLU A 524 -18.09 -10.94 25.30
N PHE A 525 -17.49 -9.98 24.59
CA PHE A 525 -16.08 -9.65 24.73
C PHE A 525 -15.73 -9.25 26.16
N CYS A 526 -16.50 -8.33 26.77
CA CYS A 526 -16.24 -7.83 28.12
C CYS A 526 -16.34 -8.96 29.17
N ARG A 527 -17.33 -9.85 29.05
CA ARG A 527 -17.49 -11.01 29.93
C ARG A 527 -16.32 -11.99 29.82
N ARG A 528 -15.90 -12.29 28.59
CA ARG A 528 -14.72 -13.11 28.32
C ARG A 528 -13.43 -12.49 28.90
N HIS A 529 -13.36 -11.16 28.98
CA HIS A 529 -12.26 -10.43 29.59
C HIS A 529 -12.44 -10.18 31.10
N HIS A 530 -13.38 -10.89 31.73
CA HIS A 530 -13.60 -10.87 33.17
C HIS A 530 -13.90 -9.47 33.75
N LEU A 531 -14.47 -8.58 32.94
CA LEU A 531 -15.03 -7.32 33.42
C LEU A 531 -16.29 -7.60 34.24
N SER A 532 -16.59 -6.72 35.19
CA SER A 532 -17.80 -6.85 36.00
C SER A 532 -19.05 -6.74 35.10
N GLU A 533 -20.17 -7.32 35.53
CA GLU A 533 -21.46 -7.17 34.82
C GLU A 533 -21.85 -5.69 34.64
N TYR A 534 -21.51 -4.84 35.61
CA TYR A 534 -21.76 -3.41 35.53
C TYR A 534 -20.95 -2.75 34.41
N ASP A 535 -19.63 -2.97 34.39
CA ASP A 535 -18.75 -2.42 33.36
C ASP A 535 -19.11 -2.95 31.97
N SER A 536 -19.39 -4.26 31.87
CA SER A 536 -19.76 -4.92 30.61
C SER A 536 -21.04 -4.34 30.03
N ARG A 537 -22.05 -4.08 30.87
CA ARG A 537 -23.31 -3.43 30.43
C ARG A 537 -23.10 -1.97 30.06
N LEU A 538 -22.19 -1.25 30.72
CA LEU A 538 -21.85 0.12 30.34
C LEU A 538 -21.24 0.17 28.95
N VAL A 539 -20.22 -0.65 28.66
CA VAL A 539 -19.61 -0.72 27.32
C VAL A 539 -20.66 -1.10 26.27
N ALA A 540 -21.44 -2.15 26.52
CA ALA A 540 -22.50 -2.58 25.61
C ALA A 540 -23.54 -1.47 25.37
N TRP A 541 -23.94 -0.73 26.42
CA TRP A 541 -24.87 0.40 26.28
C TRP A 541 -24.28 1.54 25.46
N LEU A 542 -22.99 1.88 25.65
CA LEU A 542 -22.30 2.90 24.87
C LEU A 542 -22.28 2.53 23.39
N VAL A 543 -21.95 1.28 23.05
CA VAL A 543 -21.98 0.78 21.67
C VAL A 543 -23.41 0.87 21.09
N ARG A 544 -24.43 0.43 21.83
CA ARG A 544 -25.83 0.54 21.39
C ARG A 544 -26.27 1.97 21.13
N ARG A 545 -25.77 2.93 21.93
CA ARG A 545 -26.25 4.31 21.96
C ARG A 545 -25.27 5.32 21.40
N HIS A 546 -24.20 4.91 20.71
CA HIS A 546 -23.16 5.83 20.24
C HIS A 546 -23.70 6.95 19.32
N LEU A 547 -24.74 6.67 18.52
CA LEU A 547 -25.41 7.68 17.69
C LEU A 547 -26.43 8.56 18.44
N LEU A 548 -26.78 8.24 19.69
CA LEU A 548 -27.90 8.90 20.40
C LEU A 548 -27.66 10.41 20.53
N MET A 549 -26.45 10.81 20.94
CA MET A 549 -26.13 12.21 21.15
C MET A 549 -25.95 12.97 19.83
N SER A 550 -25.20 12.42 18.87
CA SER A 550 -25.01 13.06 17.56
C SER A 550 -26.33 13.24 16.82
N MET A 551 -27.20 12.22 16.78
CA MET A 551 -28.54 12.35 16.19
C MET A 551 -29.42 13.37 16.92
N THR A 552 -29.35 13.43 18.25
CA THR A 552 -30.14 14.41 19.02
C THR A 552 -29.65 15.83 18.75
N ALA A 553 -28.33 16.07 18.78
CA ALA A 553 -27.75 17.39 18.57
C ALA A 553 -27.92 17.91 17.13
N GLN A 554 -27.85 17.02 16.13
CA GLN A 554 -27.88 17.43 14.71
C GLN A 554 -29.28 17.40 14.08
N ARG A 555 -30.21 16.60 14.61
CA ARG A 555 -31.53 16.36 13.96
C ARG A 555 -32.73 16.77 14.81
N LYS A 556 -32.56 17.25 16.04
CA LYS A 556 -33.67 17.69 16.91
C LYS A 556 -33.44 19.12 17.41
N ASP A 557 -34.51 19.77 17.88
CA ASP A 557 -34.41 21.08 18.53
C ASP A 557 -33.92 20.92 19.97
N ILE A 558 -32.67 21.30 20.21
CA ILE A 558 -32.03 21.24 21.54
C ILE A 558 -32.51 22.34 22.49
N SER A 559 -33.37 23.25 22.04
CA SER A 559 -34.01 24.26 22.89
C SER A 559 -35.31 23.75 23.51
N ASP A 560 -35.87 22.65 23.00
CA ASP A 560 -37.10 22.04 23.47
C ASP A 560 -36.84 21.22 24.76
N PRO A 561 -37.46 21.59 25.90
CA PRO A 561 -37.33 20.83 27.15
C PRO A 561 -37.77 19.36 27.03
N GLU A 562 -38.73 19.03 26.17
CA GLU A 562 -39.18 17.64 25.98
C GLU A 562 -38.10 16.79 25.31
N VAL A 563 -37.35 17.37 24.36
CA VAL A 563 -36.20 16.69 23.72
C VAL A 563 -35.09 16.44 24.74
N ILE A 564 -34.78 17.43 25.58
CA ILE A 564 -33.77 17.30 26.64
C ILE A 564 -34.20 16.23 27.66
N GLN A 565 -35.46 16.26 28.09
CA GLN A 565 -36.01 15.28 29.03
C GLN A 565 -35.95 13.86 28.46
N ALA A 566 -36.38 13.65 27.22
CA ALA A 566 -36.34 12.35 26.56
C ALA A 566 -34.91 11.81 26.32
N PHE A 567 -33.94 12.70 26.16
CA PHE A 567 -32.53 12.33 26.11
C PHE A 567 -32.02 11.92 27.50
N ALA A 568 -32.30 12.73 28.53
CA ALA A 568 -31.91 12.46 29.91
C ALA A 568 -32.49 11.15 30.44
N GLU A 569 -33.74 10.81 30.10
CA GLU A 569 -34.38 9.54 30.45
C GLU A 569 -33.70 8.32 29.84
N GLN A 570 -33.04 8.46 28.68
CA GLN A 570 -32.28 7.36 28.08
C GLN A 570 -30.88 7.21 28.69
N VAL A 571 -30.24 8.31 29.06
CA VAL A 571 -28.88 8.32 29.64
C VAL A 571 -28.89 7.95 31.12
N VAL A 572 -29.89 8.43 31.87
CA VAL A 572 -30.18 8.17 33.29
C VAL A 572 -29.13 8.67 34.29
N GLU A 573 -27.84 8.44 34.04
CA GLU A 573 -26.76 8.69 35.00
C GLU A 573 -25.67 9.60 34.41
N LEU A 574 -25.10 10.47 35.25
CA LEU A 574 -24.04 11.40 34.85
C LEU A 574 -22.81 10.68 34.28
N ASN A 575 -22.40 9.57 34.89
CA ASN A 575 -21.28 8.77 34.35
C ASN A 575 -21.55 8.33 32.91
N ARG A 576 -22.75 7.82 32.58
CA ARG A 576 -23.10 7.45 31.21
C ARG A 576 -23.08 8.64 30.26
N LEU A 577 -23.49 9.81 30.73
CA LEU A 577 -23.43 11.05 29.96
C LEU A 577 -21.99 11.40 29.60
N ASP A 578 -21.07 11.34 30.57
CA ASP A 578 -19.66 11.65 30.36
C ASP A 578 -19.02 10.72 29.32
N TYR A 579 -19.22 9.40 29.47
CA TYR A 579 -18.72 8.43 28.48
C TYR A 579 -19.33 8.64 27.09
N LEU A 580 -20.65 8.85 26.99
CA LEU A 580 -21.33 9.05 25.72
C LEU A 580 -20.89 10.35 25.04
N TYR A 581 -20.75 11.43 25.81
CA TYR A 581 -20.30 12.73 25.32
C TYR A 581 -18.88 12.63 24.74
N LEU A 582 -17.96 12.02 25.49
CA LEU A 582 -16.57 11.84 25.05
C LEU A 582 -16.49 10.96 23.81
N LEU A 583 -17.24 9.85 23.75
CA LEU A 583 -17.29 8.98 22.57
C LEU A 583 -17.82 9.76 21.36
N THR A 584 -18.91 10.51 21.52
CA THR A 584 -19.53 11.30 20.45
C THR A 584 -18.57 12.37 19.90
N VAL A 585 -17.89 13.10 20.78
CA VAL A 585 -16.93 14.14 20.37
C VAL A 585 -15.69 13.55 19.69
N ALA A 586 -15.24 12.38 20.12
CA ALA A 586 -14.09 11.72 19.49
C ALA A 586 -14.41 11.07 18.13
N ASP A 587 -15.68 10.69 17.92
CA ASP A 587 -16.23 10.07 16.72
C ASP A 587 -16.62 11.09 15.63
N SER A 588 -17.00 12.30 16.05
CA SER A 588 -17.31 13.44 15.17
C SER A 588 -16.05 14.04 14.54
#